data_AF-A0A7V5DCL0-F1
#
_entry.id   AF-A0A7V5DCL0-F1
#
_cell.length_a   1.000
_cell.length_b   1.000
_cell.length_c   1.000
_cell.angle_alpha   90.00
_cell.angle_beta   90.00
_cell.angle_gamma   90.00
#
_symmetry.space_group_name_H-M   'P 1'
#
loop_
_entity.id
_entity.type
_entity.pdbx_description
1 polymer ?
#
loop_
_entity_poly.entity_id
_entity_poly.type
_entity_poly.pdbx_seq_one_letter_code
_entity_poly.pdbx_strand_id
1 'polypeptide(L)'
;MRLLHTCLFSFFAVALFAQNINVTHRSTLTYSGQKLANIWGYAAGGNEYALVGAKNGLSIVNVTDPDNPDEIIQIAGPSSDWREIKTYQNYAYVVSEGGGGIQIVDLTNLPNTNLAHKSYKGNGAINNQLITAHALHVDVVKGFLYVYGSNLFNGRALIFNLNGDPYNPNYVGYYNSNFSGSGNYIHDGFVDNDIMYGGHVYGGFFSIVNMSNKANPVLVATQQTPGNFTHNTWRSGNTLFTTDEISNSFLSSYDISDPDNITLLDKIQSNPGSSSIVHNTHIINDYAVTSWYKDGFTIVDVSRPANMVQVGNFDTYPNGGGSGFSGCWGVYPYLPSGNIIASNINGNSANDGELWVLTPDYVRGCYVEGQITNGATGQPLSGALVKLLGTNTSETSNLLGFYKMGQLAAGTFTAQVSKVGFVTKNISVSLSNGVLTTLDVVLFPIGFPVEMTDFSVTAQENDALLRWETASEVDNAGFEVQHGVNTRDWRVEGFVPGRGGLNEPADYSFRVPDLSPGTHFFRLRQIDEDGKNAFSDVKSLIIRGKEFHAAFRPNTVHDAGELYFFTEKPVSVQVEMFNAAGIPVGLNWSFELENETVLPVEMSHLPAGIYFAVIQTETERVVAQLFKI
;
A
#
# COMPACT_ATOMS: atom_id res chain seq x y z
N MET A 1 -55.08 13.86 -30.60
CA MET A 1 -53.74 13.58 -31.19
C MET A 1 -52.82 14.74 -30.88
N ARG A 2 -52.14 14.69 -29.72
CA ARG A 2 -51.05 15.62 -29.36
C ARG A 2 -49.95 14.76 -28.76
N LEU A 3 -48.84 14.64 -29.48
CA LEU A 3 -47.65 13.89 -29.08
C LEU A 3 -46.97 14.61 -27.89
N LEU A 4 -46.82 13.89 -26.79
CA LEU A 4 -45.88 14.24 -25.73
C LEU A 4 -44.48 13.87 -26.22
N HIS A 5 -43.62 14.86 -26.44
CA HIS A 5 -42.18 14.64 -26.62
C HIS A 5 -41.54 14.56 -25.23
N THR A 6 -41.25 13.35 -24.78
CA THR A 6 -40.41 13.11 -23.60
C THR A 6 -38.96 13.40 -24.00
N CYS A 7 -38.43 14.53 -23.56
CA CYS A 7 -37.00 14.83 -23.67
C CYS A 7 -36.22 13.94 -22.71
N LEU A 8 -35.50 12.97 -23.25
CA LEU A 8 -34.50 12.19 -22.52
C LEU A 8 -33.31 13.12 -22.24
N PHE A 9 -33.18 13.62 -21.01
CA PHE A 9 -31.95 14.26 -20.57
C PHE A 9 -30.88 13.17 -20.41
N SER A 10 -30.02 13.07 -21.42
CA SER A 10 -28.75 12.34 -21.30
C SER A 10 -27.88 13.09 -20.28
N PHE A 11 -27.77 12.54 -19.07
CA PHE A 11 -26.74 12.96 -18.12
C PHE A 11 -25.38 12.55 -18.71
N PHE A 12 -24.72 13.47 -19.40
CA PHE A 12 -23.28 13.40 -19.55
C PHE A 12 -22.68 13.53 -18.15
N ALA A 13 -22.09 12.44 -17.64
CA ALA A 13 -21.23 12.49 -16.47
C ALA A 13 -19.98 13.30 -16.84
N VAL A 14 -20.04 14.61 -16.60
CA VAL A 14 -18.83 15.43 -16.50
C VAL A 14 -18.14 14.97 -15.22
N ALA A 15 -16.94 14.43 -15.38
CA ALA A 15 -16.14 13.95 -14.28
C ALA A 15 -15.71 15.12 -13.38
N LEU A 16 -16.46 15.35 -12.29
CA LEU A 16 -16.09 16.24 -11.20
C LEU A 16 -15.00 15.54 -10.35
N PHE A 17 -13.73 15.66 -10.75
CA PHE A 17 -12.58 15.10 -10.01
C PHE A 17 -11.92 16.12 -9.05
N ALA A 18 -12.51 17.30 -8.84
CA ALA A 18 -12.03 18.31 -7.90
C ALA A 18 -12.59 18.10 -6.47
N GLN A 19 -12.49 16.90 -5.91
CA GLN A 19 -12.75 16.73 -4.48
C GLN A 19 -11.46 17.02 -3.72
N ASN A 20 -11.49 18.01 -2.83
CA ASN A 20 -10.44 18.25 -1.87
C ASN A 20 -10.47 17.11 -0.85
N ILE A 21 -9.31 16.50 -0.60
CA ILE A 21 -9.18 15.31 0.24
C ILE A 21 -8.24 15.66 1.38
N ASN A 22 -8.67 15.40 2.62
CA ASN A 22 -7.84 15.50 3.82
C ASN A 22 -7.12 16.86 3.99
N VAL A 23 -7.71 17.94 3.48
CA VAL A 23 -7.21 19.30 3.61
C VAL A 23 -8.39 20.25 3.78
N THR A 24 -8.34 21.08 4.82
CA THR A 24 -9.34 22.10 5.11
C THR A 24 -8.80 23.48 4.71
N HIS A 25 -9.57 24.23 3.93
CA HIS A 25 -9.28 25.63 3.65
C HIS A 25 -9.55 26.49 4.88
N ARG A 26 -8.65 27.43 5.18
CA ARG A 26 -8.80 28.37 6.30
C ARG A 26 -9.08 29.78 5.79
N SER A 27 -8.19 30.30 4.96
CA SER A 27 -8.32 31.64 4.40
C SER A 27 -7.57 31.78 3.08
N THR A 28 -7.93 32.85 2.35
CA THR A 28 -7.23 33.28 1.13
C THR A 28 -7.02 34.79 1.21
N LEU A 29 -5.79 35.26 0.99
CA LEU A 29 -5.44 36.67 0.87
C LEU A 29 -5.07 36.97 -0.59
N THR A 30 -5.84 37.86 -1.24
CA THR A 30 -5.66 38.23 -2.65
C THR A 30 -4.78 39.47 -2.81
N TYR A 31 -3.81 39.40 -3.73
CA TYR A 31 -2.94 40.49 -4.13
C TYR A 31 -3.44 41.13 -5.43
N SER A 32 -4.34 42.10 -5.34
CA SER A 32 -4.95 42.73 -6.52
C SER A 32 -3.92 43.42 -7.42
N GLY A 33 -3.94 43.09 -8.71
CA GLY A 33 -3.03 43.66 -9.72
C GLY A 33 -1.59 43.17 -9.64
N GLN A 34 -1.32 42.16 -8.82
CA GLN A 34 0.02 41.62 -8.60
C GLN A 34 0.01 40.09 -8.56
N LYS A 35 0.76 39.47 -9.48
CA LYS A 35 1.04 38.03 -9.43
C LYS A 35 1.96 37.68 -8.26
N LEU A 36 1.88 36.43 -7.82
CA LEU A 36 2.82 35.85 -6.88
C LEU A 36 3.72 34.82 -7.56
N ALA A 37 4.83 34.52 -6.90
CA ALA A 37 5.80 33.50 -7.22
C ALA A 37 5.81 32.46 -6.09
N ASN A 38 6.97 31.90 -5.76
CA ASN A 38 7.08 30.92 -4.68
C ASN A 38 6.95 31.55 -3.29
N ILE A 39 6.93 30.68 -2.28
CA ILE A 39 6.60 30.99 -0.89
C ILE A 39 7.55 30.26 0.06
N TRP A 40 7.75 30.84 1.23
CA TRP A 40 8.46 30.21 2.35
C TRP A 40 7.77 30.55 3.67
N GLY A 41 8.14 29.89 4.75
CA GLY A 41 7.64 30.17 6.09
C GLY A 41 8.74 30.60 7.05
N TYR A 42 8.33 31.32 8.09
CA TYR A 42 9.18 31.69 9.21
C TYR A 42 8.34 31.72 10.49
N ALA A 43 8.92 31.30 11.62
CA ALA A 43 8.24 31.36 12.91
C ALA A 43 9.17 31.94 13.98
N ALA A 44 8.68 32.93 14.71
CA ALA A 44 9.44 33.59 15.77
C ALA A 44 8.49 34.28 16.77
N GLY A 45 8.90 34.31 18.04
CA GLY A 45 8.16 35.04 19.08
C GLY A 45 6.73 34.54 19.30
N GLY A 46 6.44 33.27 18.99
CA GLY A 46 5.09 32.69 19.07
C GLY A 46 4.19 33.00 17.86
N ASN A 47 4.71 33.69 16.85
CA ASN A 47 4.00 33.98 15.61
C ASN A 47 4.55 33.14 14.45
N GLU A 48 3.70 32.94 13.45
CA GLU A 48 3.99 32.30 12.19
C GLU A 48 3.80 33.29 11.04
N TYR A 49 4.71 33.26 10.07
CA TYR A 49 4.74 34.20 8.95
C TYR A 49 4.86 33.46 7.63
N ALA A 50 4.03 33.84 6.67
CA ALA A 50 4.24 33.56 5.26
C ALA A 50 5.16 34.61 4.66
N LEU A 51 6.25 34.14 4.05
CA LEU A 51 7.17 34.94 3.24
C LEU A 51 6.80 34.71 1.78
N VAL A 52 6.08 35.67 1.19
CA VAL A 52 5.45 35.53 -0.11
C VAL A 52 6.27 36.29 -1.16
N GLY A 53 6.70 35.58 -2.21
CA GLY A 53 7.34 36.18 -3.37
C GLY A 53 6.31 36.92 -4.20
N ALA A 54 6.15 38.22 -4.01
CA ALA A 54 5.20 39.03 -4.75
C ALA A 54 5.88 39.75 -5.91
N LYS A 55 5.18 40.07 -7.02
CA LYS A 55 5.81 40.67 -8.21
C LYS A 55 6.75 41.84 -7.90
N ASN A 56 6.34 42.73 -6.99
CA ASN A 56 7.08 43.95 -6.66
C ASN A 56 7.95 43.85 -5.38
N GLY A 57 8.10 42.66 -4.78
CA GLY A 57 8.97 42.49 -3.61
C GLY A 57 8.65 41.27 -2.75
N LEU A 58 9.22 41.24 -1.54
CA LEU A 58 8.89 40.25 -0.53
C LEU A 58 7.71 40.75 0.31
N SER A 59 6.56 40.08 0.26
CA SER A 59 5.48 40.33 1.23
C SER A 59 5.64 39.41 2.44
N ILE A 60 5.45 39.97 3.63
CA ILE A 60 5.50 39.25 4.91
C ILE A 60 4.12 39.34 5.53
N VAL A 61 3.48 38.19 5.68
CA VAL A 61 2.11 38.06 6.19
C VAL A 61 2.12 37.26 7.48
N ASN A 62 1.55 37.77 8.55
CA ASN A 62 1.32 37.00 9.77
C ASN A 62 0.16 36.03 9.53
N VAL A 63 0.40 34.74 9.74
CA VAL A 63 -0.56 33.64 9.54
C VAL A 63 -0.81 32.86 10.84
N THR A 64 -0.46 33.44 11.99
CA THR A 64 -0.65 32.85 13.32
C THR A 64 -2.14 32.57 13.59
N ASP A 65 -3.01 33.51 13.20
CA ASP A 65 -4.43 33.22 13.03
C ASP A 65 -4.65 32.79 11.56
N PRO A 66 -4.78 31.48 11.29
CA PRO A 66 -4.91 30.98 9.93
C PRO A 66 -6.22 31.39 9.24
N ASP A 67 -7.24 31.86 9.98
CA ASP A 67 -8.50 32.34 9.40
C ASP A 67 -8.46 33.84 9.07
N ASN A 68 -7.51 34.60 9.65
CA ASN A 68 -7.38 36.05 9.48
C ASN A 68 -5.91 36.45 9.24
N PRO A 69 -5.32 36.09 8.08
CA PRO A 69 -3.95 36.47 7.75
C PRO A 69 -3.82 38.00 7.61
N ASP A 70 -2.75 38.57 8.18
CA ASP A 70 -2.49 40.01 8.23
C ASP A 70 -1.18 40.36 7.52
N GLU A 71 -1.24 41.12 6.42
CA GLU A 71 -0.05 41.57 5.70
C GLU A 71 0.67 42.66 6.51
N ILE A 72 1.85 42.32 7.05
CA ILE A 72 2.65 43.23 7.88
C ILE A 72 3.33 44.28 7.01
N ILE A 73 4.03 43.85 5.96
CA ILE A 73 4.78 44.73 5.06
C ILE A 73 5.13 44.01 3.75
N GLN A 74 5.10 44.73 2.64
CA GLN A 74 5.80 44.35 1.41
C GLN A 74 7.10 45.16 1.26
N ILE A 75 8.24 44.49 1.39
CA ILE A 75 9.56 45.07 1.15
C ILE A 75 9.80 45.13 -0.36
N ALA A 76 9.97 46.33 -0.90
CA ALA A 76 10.15 46.54 -2.33
C ALA A 76 11.36 45.78 -2.89
N GLY A 77 11.20 45.23 -4.09
CA GLY A 77 12.24 44.58 -4.87
C GLY A 77 12.06 44.84 -6.37
N PRO A 78 13.02 44.45 -7.21
CA PRO A 78 12.92 44.65 -8.66
C PRO A 78 11.78 43.82 -9.24
N SER A 79 10.90 44.43 -10.04
CA SER A 79 9.71 43.75 -10.58
C SER A 79 10.07 42.45 -11.31
N SER A 80 9.45 41.34 -10.91
CA SER A 80 9.70 40.01 -11.50
C SER A 80 8.53 39.10 -11.21
N ASP A 81 8.12 38.29 -12.19
CA ASP A 81 7.14 37.22 -11.97
C ASP A 81 7.80 35.98 -11.30
N TRP A 82 9.13 35.99 -11.08
CA TRP A 82 9.88 34.91 -10.40
C TRP A 82 10.56 35.41 -9.12
N ARG A 83 10.36 34.70 -8.01
CA ARG A 83 11.10 34.90 -6.76
C ARG A 83 11.22 33.62 -5.97
N GLU A 84 12.43 33.37 -5.47
CA GLU A 84 12.69 32.32 -4.46
C GLU A 84 13.09 32.91 -3.13
N ILE A 85 12.68 32.24 -2.06
CA ILE A 85 12.90 32.64 -0.67
C ILE A 85 13.38 31.44 0.14
N LYS A 86 14.42 31.62 0.96
CA LYS A 86 14.76 30.71 2.07
C LYS A 86 15.22 31.51 3.27
N THR A 87 15.24 30.86 4.43
CA THR A 87 15.65 31.48 5.70
C THR A 87 16.88 30.79 6.27
N TYR A 88 17.68 31.56 7.01
CA TYR A 88 18.73 31.05 7.88
C TYR A 88 18.77 31.90 9.16
N GLN A 89 18.58 31.26 10.31
CA GLN A 89 18.38 31.97 11.58
C GLN A 89 17.28 33.02 11.42
N ASN A 90 17.55 34.30 11.72
CA ASN A 90 16.58 35.38 11.61
C ASN A 90 16.62 36.12 10.26
N TYR A 91 17.28 35.58 9.24
CA TYR A 91 17.43 36.24 7.94
C TYR A 91 16.66 35.53 6.84
N ALA A 92 15.97 36.29 6.00
CA ALA A 92 15.45 35.82 4.72
C ALA A 92 16.39 36.24 3.59
N TYR A 93 16.63 35.31 2.66
CA TYR A 93 17.35 35.53 1.41
C TYR A 93 16.37 35.36 0.26
N VAL A 94 16.29 36.38 -0.59
CA VAL A 94 15.35 36.43 -1.71
C VAL A 94 16.11 36.68 -2.99
N VAL A 95 15.89 35.86 -4.01
CA VAL A 95 16.43 36.07 -5.36
C VAL A 95 15.30 36.28 -6.36
N SER A 96 15.60 36.93 -7.48
CA SER A 96 14.69 37.03 -8.61
C SER A 96 15.45 37.13 -9.93
N GLU A 97 14.72 36.91 -11.02
CA GLU A 97 15.21 37.17 -12.37
C GLU A 97 15.05 38.64 -12.81
N GLY A 98 14.38 39.45 -12.00
CA GLY A 98 14.21 40.90 -12.23
C GLY A 98 15.45 41.74 -11.94
N GLY A 99 16.47 41.16 -11.30
CA GLY A 99 17.73 41.83 -10.98
C GLY A 99 17.96 42.00 -9.47
N GLY A 100 18.93 42.84 -9.10
CA GLY A 100 19.16 43.23 -7.70
C GLY A 100 20.01 42.27 -6.85
N GLY A 101 20.44 41.14 -7.40
CA GLY A 101 21.21 40.13 -6.69
C GLY A 101 20.37 39.40 -5.64
N ILE A 102 20.88 39.26 -4.43
CA ILE A 102 20.18 38.64 -3.29
C ILE A 102 19.67 39.75 -2.38
N GLN A 103 18.35 39.86 -2.20
CA GLN A 103 17.77 40.70 -1.17
C GLN A 103 17.85 39.95 0.18
N ILE A 104 18.50 40.56 1.17
CA ILE A 104 18.69 40.01 2.50
C ILE A 104 17.88 40.86 3.47
N VAL A 105 16.99 40.22 4.23
CA VAL A 105 16.09 40.88 5.18
C VAL A 105 16.33 40.30 6.57
N ASP A 106 16.53 41.18 7.56
CA ASP A 106 16.58 40.84 8.98
C ASP A 106 15.16 40.80 9.55
N LEU A 107 14.74 39.63 10.00
CA LEU A 107 13.40 39.33 10.50
C LEU A 107 13.28 39.50 12.03
N THR A 108 14.34 39.88 12.76
CA THR A 108 14.32 39.94 14.23
C THR A 108 13.26 40.87 14.80
N ASN A 109 12.94 41.95 14.08
CA ASN A 109 12.01 42.97 14.56
C ASN A 109 10.54 42.61 14.32
N LEU A 110 10.23 41.48 13.67
CA LEU A 110 8.84 41.06 13.49
C LEU A 110 8.11 40.95 14.84
N PRO A 111 6.83 41.37 14.92
CA PRO A 111 5.95 41.82 13.83
C PRO A 111 6.07 43.31 13.45
N ASN A 112 7.08 44.06 13.92
CA ASN A 112 7.27 45.45 13.50
C ASN A 112 7.66 45.53 12.00
N THR A 113 7.22 46.58 11.33
CA THR A 113 7.47 46.83 9.90
C THR A 113 8.87 47.38 9.60
N ASN A 114 9.59 47.90 10.61
CA ASN A 114 10.95 48.41 10.44
C ASN A 114 11.99 47.26 10.42
N LEU A 115 12.10 46.61 9.27
CA LEU A 115 13.03 45.50 9.02
C LEU A 115 14.25 45.99 8.24
N ALA A 116 15.44 45.75 8.78
CA ALA A 116 16.69 46.07 8.09
C ALA A 116 16.87 45.16 6.87
N HIS A 117 17.15 45.72 5.71
CA HIS A 117 17.29 44.94 4.48
C HIS A 117 18.26 45.59 3.50
N LYS A 118 18.84 44.79 2.59
CA LYS A 118 19.73 45.29 1.53
C LYS A 118 19.77 44.35 0.33
N SER A 119 20.28 44.86 -0.79
CA SER A 119 20.65 44.07 -1.96
C SER A 119 22.14 43.73 -1.92
N TYR A 120 22.45 42.43 -1.94
CA TYR A 120 23.78 41.88 -2.05
C TYR A 120 24.07 41.44 -3.49
N LYS A 121 25.10 42.03 -4.11
CA LYS A 121 25.47 41.79 -5.52
C LYS A 121 26.77 41.00 -5.68
N GLY A 122 27.18 40.27 -4.65
CA GLY A 122 28.45 39.55 -4.62
C GLY A 122 29.59 40.37 -4.01
N ASN A 123 30.56 39.69 -3.44
CA ASN A 123 31.82 40.23 -2.93
C ASN A 123 33.02 39.44 -3.52
N GLY A 124 34.25 39.82 -3.16
CA GLY A 124 35.45 39.08 -3.56
C GLY A 124 35.58 38.93 -5.08
N ALA A 125 35.71 37.69 -5.55
CA ALA A 125 35.87 37.37 -6.97
C ALA A 125 34.68 37.76 -7.86
N ILE A 126 33.48 37.89 -7.27
CA ILE A 126 32.24 38.24 -7.99
C ILE A 126 31.69 39.61 -7.57
N ASN A 127 32.56 40.48 -7.03
CA ASN A 127 32.16 41.77 -6.48
C ASN A 127 31.27 42.59 -7.44
N ASN A 128 30.02 42.84 -7.03
CA ASN A 128 28.98 43.55 -7.80
C ASN A 128 28.59 42.90 -9.15
N GLN A 129 28.87 41.62 -9.36
CA GLN A 129 28.57 40.90 -10.61
C GLN A 129 27.29 40.05 -10.55
N LEU A 130 26.79 39.74 -9.35
CA LEU A 130 25.55 38.99 -9.19
C LEU A 130 24.35 39.93 -9.40
N ILE A 131 23.59 39.68 -10.47
CA ILE A 131 22.46 40.49 -10.91
C ILE A 131 21.16 39.71 -10.77
N THR A 132 21.09 38.50 -11.33
CA THR A 132 19.89 37.65 -11.31
C THR A 132 20.24 36.26 -10.77
N ALA A 133 19.25 35.60 -10.19
CA ALA A 133 19.30 34.18 -9.86
C ALA A 133 17.89 33.58 -9.85
N HIS A 134 17.81 32.30 -10.15
CA HIS A 134 16.54 31.59 -10.31
C HIS A 134 16.05 31.04 -8.97
N ALA A 135 16.91 30.28 -8.28
CA ALA A 135 16.58 29.63 -7.01
C ALA A 135 17.72 29.72 -6.00
N LEU A 136 17.43 29.35 -4.76
CA LEU A 136 18.41 29.25 -3.69
C LEU A 136 18.03 28.19 -2.65
N HIS A 137 19.04 27.65 -1.98
CA HIS A 137 18.88 26.72 -0.87
C HIS A 137 19.90 26.99 0.23
N VAL A 138 19.55 26.69 1.48
CA VAL A 138 20.46 26.85 2.62
C VAL A 138 20.70 25.49 3.26
N ASP A 139 21.96 25.08 3.32
CA ASP A 139 22.39 24.01 4.21
C ASP A 139 22.44 24.60 5.63
N VAL A 140 21.34 24.43 6.35
CA VAL A 140 21.15 25.00 7.69
C VAL A 140 22.11 24.37 8.72
N VAL A 141 22.57 23.14 8.48
CA VAL A 141 23.50 22.43 9.36
C VAL A 141 24.90 23.05 9.25
N LYS A 142 25.31 23.41 8.04
CA LYS A 142 26.66 23.95 7.77
C LYS A 142 26.72 25.47 7.71
N GLY A 143 25.58 26.15 7.59
CA GLY A 143 25.51 27.59 7.45
C GLY A 143 26.04 28.09 6.10
N PHE A 144 25.64 27.42 5.02
CA PHE A 144 26.00 27.83 3.65
C PHE A 144 24.75 28.04 2.79
N LEU A 145 24.77 29.13 2.02
CA LEU A 145 23.78 29.46 1.01
C LEU A 145 24.28 29.04 -0.37
N TYR A 146 23.42 28.35 -1.10
CA TYR A 146 23.63 27.96 -2.49
C TYR A 146 22.65 28.71 -3.38
N VAL A 147 23.15 29.28 -4.48
CA VAL A 147 22.34 30.06 -5.43
C VAL A 147 22.45 29.44 -6.81
N TYR A 148 21.31 29.21 -7.45
CA TYR A 148 21.17 28.46 -8.70
C TYR A 148 20.67 29.36 -9.83
N GLY A 149 20.95 28.98 -11.08
CA GLY A 149 20.44 29.65 -12.26
C GLY A 149 20.83 31.13 -12.39
N SER A 150 21.95 31.55 -11.78
CA SER A 150 22.40 32.94 -11.83
C SER A 150 22.96 33.37 -13.18
N ASN A 151 23.09 34.70 -13.39
CA ASN A 151 23.79 35.26 -14.55
C ASN A 151 25.30 34.95 -14.60
N LEU A 152 25.85 34.28 -13.58
CA LEU A 152 27.26 33.94 -13.48
C LEU A 152 27.48 32.45 -13.76
N PHE A 153 28.65 32.13 -14.31
CA PHE A 153 29.16 30.77 -14.52
C PHE A 153 28.16 29.80 -15.19
N ASN A 154 27.33 30.32 -16.11
CA ASN A 154 26.29 29.59 -16.83
C ASN A 154 25.22 28.95 -15.90
N GLY A 155 24.86 29.62 -14.81
CA GLY A 155 23.81 29.16 -13.89
C GLY A 155 24.21 28.00 -12.99
N ARG A 156 25.51 27.72 -12.84
CA ARG A 156 26.03 26.76 -11.86
C ARG A 156 25.76 27.23 -10.43
N ALA A 157 25.76 26.28 -9.49
CA ALA A 157 25.56 26.55 -8.07
C ALA A 157 26.70 27.44 -7.50
N LEU A 158 26.37 28.67 -7.12
CA LEU A 158 27.25 29.55 -6.34
C LEU A 158 27.18 29.19 -4.86
N ILE A 159 28.26 29.43 -4.13
CA ILE A 159 28.40 29.03 -2.73
C ILE A 159 28.78 30.24 -1.89
N PHE A 160 28.01 30.49 -0.82
CA PHE A 160 28.21 31.58 0.11
C PHE A 160 28.24 31.08 1.56
N ASN A 161 29.23 31.53 2.33
CA ASN A 161 29.31 31.25 3.76
C ASN A 161 28.44 32.25 4.53
N LEU A 162 27.55 31.74 5.39
CA LEU A 162 26.71 32.52 6.28
C LEU A 162 27.21 32.54 7.73
N ASN A 163 28.20 31.72 8.08
CA ASN A 163 28.68 31.59 9.45
C ASN A 163 29.31 32.90 9.93
N GLY A 164 28.95 33.31 11.16
CA GLY A 164 29.46 34.52 11.82
C GLY A 164 28.72 35.80 11.46
N ASP A 165 28.40 36.02 10.19
CA ASP A 165 27.64 37.20 9.74
C ASP A 165 26.68 36.84 8.58
N PRO A 166 25.51 36.26 8.87
CA PRO A 166 24.54 35.89 7.85
C PRO A 166 24.00 37.10 7.07
N TYR A 167 24.05 38.30 7.64
CA TYR A 167 23.62 39.51 6.97
C TYR A 167 24.61 39.92 5.87
N ASN A 168 25.90 39.59 5.98
CA ASN A 168 26.95 39.83 4.99
C ASN A 168 27.56 38.51 4.47
N PRO A 169 26.81 37.75 3.64
CA PRO A 169 27.28 36.46 3.14
C PRO A 169 28.58 36.62 2.35
N ASN A 170 29.54 35.72 2.58
CA ASN A 170 30.83 35.73 1.89
C ASN A 170 30.85 34.72 0.74
N TYR A 171 31.11 35.16 -0.50
CA TYR A 171 31.30 34.25 -1.63
C TYR A 171 32.55 33.39 -1.42
N VAL A 172 32.42 32.07 -1.55
CA VAL A 172 33.52 31.12 -1.35
C VAL A 172 33.82 30.24 -2.56
N GLY A 173 32.98 30.24 -3.58
CA GLY A 173 33.20 29.47 -4.80
C GLY A 173 31.91 29.12 -5.53
N TYR A 174 32.03 28.19 -6.46
CA TYR A 174 30.91 27.62 -7.21
C TYR A 174 31.23 26.15 -7.56
N TYR A 175 30.20 25.35 -7.82
CA TYR A 175 30.39 24.00 -8.35
C TYR A 175 30.75 24.06 -9.83
N ASN A 176 32.03 23.89 -10.16
CA ASN A 176 32.55 23.97 -11.53
C ASN A 176 32.35 22.67 -12.32
N SER A 177 31.09 22.29 -12.55
CA SER A 177 30.72 21.17 -13.41
C SER A 177 31.19 21.36 -14.86
N ASN A 178 31.44 20.24 -15.56
CA ASN A 178 31.84 20.24 -16.98
C ASN A 178 30.99 19.26 -17.80
N PHE A 179 29.67 19.36 -17.66
CA PHE A 179 28.72 18.61 -18.47
C PHE A 179 28.65 19.20 -19.89
N SER A 180 28.25 18.40 -20.88
CA SER A 180 28.06 18.87 -22.25
C SER A 180 26.82 19.76 -22.40
N GLY A 181 26.86 20.70 -23.34
CA GLY A 181 25.71 21.54 -23.67
C GLY A 181 25.17 22.35 -22.48
N SER A 182 23.85 22.38 -22.33
CA SER A 182 23.16 23.11 -21.26
C SER A 182 23.14 22.37 -19.92
N GLY A 183 23.75 21.19 -19.82
CA GLY A 183 23.73 20.35 -18.61
C GLY A 183 24.51 20.91 -17.42
N ASN A 184 25.11 22.11 -17.53
CA ASN A 184 25.76 22.78 -16.39
C ASN A 184 24.84 23.73 -15.63
N TYR A 185 23.71 24.09 -16.23
CA TYR A 185 22.74 24.98 -15.61
C TYR A 185 21.98 24.21 -14.53
N ILE A 186 22.15 24.61 -13.28
CA ILE A 186 21.37 24.08 -12.15
C ILE A 186 20.21 25.02 -11.95
N HIS A 187 19.00 24.47 -12.01
CA HIS A 187 17.76 25.24 -11.91
C HIS A 187 17.33 25.42 -10.47
N ASP A 188 17.28 24.32 -9.72
CA ASP A 188 16.99 24.26 -8.28
C ASP A 188 17.81 23.11 -7.66
N GLY A 189 17.86 23.03 -6.33
CA GLY A 189 18.57 21.95 -5.64
C GLY A 189 18.44 21.97 -4.12
N PHE A 190 18.51 20.79 -3.53
CA PHE A 190 18.52 20.58 -2.09
C PHE A 190 19.94 20.35 -1.60
N VAL A 191 20.33 20.93 -0.45
CA VAL A 191 21.63 20.69 0.17
C VAL A 191 21.44 20.41 1.64
N ASP A 192 21.91 19.25 2.07
CA ASP A 192 21.91 18.87 3.48
C ASP A 192 23.26 18.27 3.84
N ASN A 193 23.85 18.83 4.90
CA ASN A 193 25.08 18.36 5.51
C ASN A 193 26.20 18.10 4.48
N ASP A 194 26.53 19.12 3.70
CA ASP A 194 27.56 19.10 2.65
C ASP A 194 27.27 18.21 1.43
N ILE A 195 26.07 17.66 1.25
CA ILE A 195 25.69 16.93 0.02
C ILE A 195 24.62 17.71 -0.73
N MET A 196 24.93 18.12 -1.96
CA MET A 196 24.00 18.79 -2.86
C MET A 196 23.37 17.81 -3.83
N TYR A 197 22.06 17.95 -4.00
CA TYR A 197 21.25 17.30 -5.02
C TYR A 197 20.76 18.41 -5.95
N GLY A 198 21.38 18.53 -7.14
CA GLY A 198 21.09 19.61 -8.09
C GLY A 198 20.22 19.12 -9.23
N GLY A 199 19.13 19.82 -9.53
CA GLY A 199 18.26 19.58 -10.69
C GLY A 199 18.78 20.32 -11.93
N HIS A 200 19.15 19.59 -12.97
CA HIS A 200 19.64 20.17 -14.23
C HIS A 200 18.52 20.14 -15.26
N VAL A 201 17.63 21.13 -15.21
CA VAL A 201 16.38 21.15 -15.99
C VAL A 201 16.60 20.97 -17.50
N TYR A 202 17.64 21.57 -18.06
CA TYR A 202 17.98 21.41 -19.49
C TYR A 202 18.86 20.17 -19.79
N GLY A 203 19.43 19.55 -18.75
CA GLY A 203 20.21 18.32 -18.85
C GLY A 203 19.35 17.06 -18.71
N GLY A 204 18.21 17.17 -18.03
CA GLY A 204 17.28 16.06 -17.79
C GLY A 204 17.68 15.08 -16.70
N PHE A 205 18.66 15.45 -15.87
CA PHE A 205 19.14 14.62 -14.76
C PHE A 205 19.26 15.42 -13.47
N PHE A 206 19.29 14.71 -12.33
CA PHE A 206 19.84 15.27 -11.09
C PHE A 206 21.30 14.84 -10.88
N SER A 207 22.07 15.67 -10.18
CA SER A 207 23.43 15.35 -9.76
C SER A 207 23.55 15.28 -8.24
N ILE A 208 24.27 14.29 -7.71
CA ILE A 208 24.71 14.23 -6.31
C ILE A 208 26.15 14.77 -6.26
N VAL A 209 26.40 15.78 -5.44
CA VAL A 209 27.69 16.47 -5.36
C VAL A 209 28.13 16.57 -3.91
N ASN A 210 29.36 16.14 -3.63
CA ASN A 210 30.00 16.36 -2.34
C ASN A 210 30.55 17.78 -2.27
N MET A 211 29.92 18.59 -1.42
CA MET A 211 30.24 20.01 -1.20
C MET A 211 31.16 20.22 -0.01
N SER A 212 31.69 19.18 0.64
CA SER A 212 32.49 19.30 1.87
C SER A 212 33.67 20.27 1.69
N ASN A 213 34.38 20.16 0.57
CA ASN A 213 35.37 21.16 0.15
C ASN A 213 34.70 22.21 -0.76
N LYS A 214 34.34 23.35 -0.19
CA LYS A 214 33.63 24.45 -0.90
C LYS A 214 34.43 25.03 -2.06
N ALA A 215 35.77 24.94 -2.04
CA ALA A 215 36.64 25.42 -3.10
C ALA A 215 36.76 24.43 -4.27
N ASN A 216 36.47 23.14 -4.03
CA ASN A 216 36.52 22.10 -5.05
C ASN A 216 35.43 21.04 -4.81
N PRO A 217 34.15 21.36 -5.08
CA PRO A 217 33.08 20.37 -4.98
C PRO A 217 33.26 19.23 -5.97
N VAL A 218 32.91 18.01 -5.56
CA VAL A 218 33.18 16.79 -6.32
C VAL A 218 31.86 16.11 -6.71
N LEU A 219 31.66 15.88 -8.01
CA LEU A 219 30.54 15.08 -8.50
C LEU A 219 30.65 13.65 -7.97
N VAL A 220 29.56 13.15 -7.37
CA VAL A 220 29.44 11.77 -6.91
C VAL A 220 28.73 10.94 -7.97
N ALA A 221 27.52 11.35 -8.37
CA ALA A 221 26.70 10.61 -9.31
C ALA A 221 25.75 11.52 -10.09
N THR A 222 25.22 11.01 -11.20
CA THR A 222 24.12 11.63 -11.95
C THR A 222 23.07 10.58 -12.29
N GLN A 223 21.81 10.97 -12.33
CA GLN A 223 20.70 10.08 -12.70
C GLN A 223 19.70 10.82 -13.58
N GLN A 224 19.41 10.27 -14.75
CA GLN A 224 18.38 10.77 -15.67
C GLN A 224 16.99 10.58 -15.06
N THR A 225 16.12 11.57 -15.25
CA THR A 225 14.72 11.55 -14.78
C THR A 225 13.75 11.23 -15.92
N PRO A 226 12.53 10.75 -15.64
CA PRO A 226 11.68 10.14 -16.66
C PRO A 226 11.23 11.12 -17.76
N GLY A 227 11.08 12.40 -17.42
CA GLY A 227 10.69 13.49 -18.31
C GLY A 227 11.87 14.22 -18.96
N ASN A 228 13.12 13.89 -18.60
CA ASN A 228 14.32 14.60 -19.03
C ASN A 228 14.22 16.14 -18.86
N PHE A 229 13.58 16.60 -17.78
CA PHE A 229 13.37 18.02 -17.49
C PHE A 229 13.43 18.32 -15.97
N THR A 230 14.50 17.83 -15.32
CA THR A 230 14.63 17.78 -13.87
C THR A 230 14.61 19.16 -13.21
N HIS A 231 13.53 19.46 -12.51
CA HIS A 231 13.27 20.78 -11.94
C HIS A 231 13.80 20.87 -10.50
N ASN A 232 13.12 20.23 -9.55
CA ASN A 232 13.40 20.32 -8.12
C ASN A 232 13.79 18.96 -7.54
N THR A 233 14.59 18.98 -6.47
CA THR A 233 14.91 17.77 -5.68
C THR A 233 14.67 18.00 -4.19
N TRP A 234 14.36 16.93 -3.46
CA TRP A 234 14.25 16.90 -2.01
C TRP A 234 14.61 15.52 -1.46
N ARG A 235 15.29 15.42 -0.32
CA ARG A 235 15.73 14.14 0.25
C ARG A 235 14.96 13.78 1.52
N SER A 236 14.70 12.48 1.71
CA SER A 236 14.33 11.90 3.01
C SER A 236 15.02 10.55 3.18
N GLY A 237 15.77 10.37 4.28
CA GLY A 237 16.54 9.14 4.49
C GLY A 237 17.49 8.88 3.32
N ASN A 238 17.45 7.68 2.73
CA ASN A 238 18.20 7.31 1.51
C ASN A 238 17.37 7.45 0.22
N THR A 239 16.27 8.20 0.27
CA THR A 239 15.41 8.43 -0.89
C THR A 239 15.51 9.87 -1.36
N LEU A 240 15.72 10.05 -2.67
CA LEU A 240 15.58 11.34 -3.33
C LEU A 240 14.24 11.40 -4.06
N PHE A 241 13.53 12.52 -3.86
CA PHE A 241 12.33 12.87 -4.60
C PHE A 241 12.67 13.96 -5.59
N THR A 242 12.13 13.85 -6.80
CA THR A 242 12.37 14.83 -7.86
C THR A 242 11.13 15.03 -8.70
N THR A 243 11.07 16.21 -9.31
CA THR A 243 10.00 16.61 -10.21
C THR A 243 10.58 16.97 -11.58
N ASP A 244 9.83 16.68 -12.63
CA ASP A 244 10.14 17.16 -13.98
C ASP A 244 9.07 18.17 -14.38
N GLU A 245 9.42 19.45 -14.55
CA GLU A 245 8.44 20.52 -14.74
C GLU A 245 7.98 20.62 -16.20
N ILE A 246 7.36 19.53 -16.68
CA ILE A 246 6.88 19.38 -18.04
C ILE A 246 5.47 18.81 -18.05
N SER A 247 4.75 18.93 -19.16
CA SER A 247 3.38 18.40 -19.25
C SER A 247 3.35 16.88 -19.04
N ASN A 248 2.34 16.42 -18.30
CA ASN A 248 2.14 15.01 -17.96
C ASN A 248 3.32 14.41 -17.17
N SER A 249 3.87 15.20 -16.26
CA SER A 249 5.00 14.84 -15.41
C SER A 249 4.60 14.07 -14.15
N PHE A 250 5.61 13.64 -13.39
CA PHE A 250 5.47 12.85 -12.18
C PHE A 250 6.28 13.46 -11.03
N LEU A 251 5.80 13.25 -9.80
CA LEU A 251 6.69 13.16 -8.64
C LEU A 251 7.33 11.77 -8.68
N SER A 252 8.67 11.70 -8.69
CA SER A 252 9.42 10.44 -8.78
C SER A 252 10.31 10.24 -7.57
N SER A 253 10.47 9.01 -7.12
CA SER A 253 11.31 8.62 -5.98
C SER A 253 12.46 7.71 -6.40
N TYR A 254 13.63 7.88 -5.79
CA TYR A 254 14.86 7.16 -6.13
C TYR A 254 15.56 6.66 -4.88
N ASP A 255 16.02 5.41 -4.89
CA ASP A 255 16.99 4.93 -3.91
C ASP A 255 18.37 5.45 -4.29
N ILE A 256 18.99 6.17 -3.36
CA ILE A 256 20.32 6.77 -3.49
C ILE A 256 21.28 6.28 -2.40
N SER A 257 20.98 5.13 -1.78
CA SER A 257 21.85 4.48 -0.79
C SER A 257 23.18 4.03 -1.40
N ASP A 258 23.17 3.64 -2.68
CA ASP A 258 24.35 3.33 -3.48
C ASP A 258 24.44 4.30 -4.68
N PRO A 259 25.33 5.30 -4.63
CA PRO A 259 25.49 6.26 -5.73
C PRO A 259 25.93 5.65 -7.06
N ASP A 260 26.52 4.46 -7.05
CA ASP A 260 26.92 3.75 -8.28
C ASP A 260 25.73 2.98 -8.92
N ASN A 261 24.64 2.79 -8.17
CA ASN A 261 23.45 2.07 -8.59
C ASN A 261 22.15 2.72 -8.08
N ILE A 262 21.91 3.95 -8.55
CA ILE A 262 20.67 4.66 -8.25
C ILE A 262 19.49 4.01 -8.99
N THR A 263 18.41 3.71 -8.27
CA THR A 263 17.23 3.06 -8.86
C THR A 263 15.98 3.90 -8.68
N LEU A 264 15.21 4.08 -9.76
CA LEU A 264 13.84 4.62 -9.69
C LEU A 264 12.96 3.62 -8.93
N LEU A 265 12.34 4.07 -7.84
CA LEU A 265 11.50 3.25 -6.98
C LEU A 265 10.04 3.31 -7.40
N ASP A 266 9.52 4.52 -7.58
CA ASP A 266 8.13 4.75 -7.95
C ASP A 266 7.92 6.15 -8.55
N LYS A 267 6.74 6.38 -9.14
CA LYS A 267 6.32 7.67 -9.65
C LYS A 267 4.80 7.85 -9.56
N ILE A 268 4.35 9.05 -9.24
CA ILE A 268 2.93 9.37 -9.08
C ILE A 268 2.58 10.71 -9.73
N GLN A 269 1.34 10.84 -10.21
CA GLN A 269 0.77 12.07 -10.78
C GLN A 269 -0.44 12.51 -9.96
N SER A 270 -0.68 13.82 -9.88
CA SER A 270 -1.90 14.37 -9.27
C SER A 270 -3.18 13.88 -9.97
N ASN A 271 -3.19 13.92 -11.30
CA ASN A 271 -4.35 13.57 -12.12
C ASN A 271 -3.88 12.87 -13.42
N PRO A 272 -3.73 11.54 -13.41
CA PRO A 272 -3.25 10.80 -14.57
C PRO A 272 -4.10 11.07 -15.83
N GLY A 273 -3.45 11.50 -16.92
CA GLY A 273 -4.10 11.80 -18.20
C GLY A 273 -4.57 13.25 -18.38
N SER A 274 -4.55 14.09 -17.34
CA SER A 274 -4.87 15.53 -17.44
C SER A 274 -3.75 16.36 -18.06
N SER A 275 -2.55 15.78 -18.20
CA SER A 275 -1.34 16.47 -18.62
C SER A 275 -0.84 17.54 -17.64
N SER A 276 -1.21 17.43 -16.35
CA SER A 276 -0.74 18.29 -15.26
C SER A 276 0.78 18.37 -15.16
N ILE A 277 1.25 19.51 -14.64
CA ILE A 277 2.67 19.83 -14.49
C ILE A 277 2.98 19.89 -13.00
N VAL A 278 3.97 19.11 -12.57
CA VAL A 278 4.49 19.16 -11.20
C VAL A 278 5.53 20.28 -11.07
N HIS A 279 5.63 20.87 -9.88
CA HIS A 279 6.61 21.93 -9.61
C HIS A 279 7.53 21.56 -8.43
N ASN A 280 7.46 22.20 -7.26
CA ASN A 280 8.30 21.86 -6.11
C ASN A 280 7.67 20.78 -5.21
N THR A 281 8.53 19.95 -4.61
CA THR A 281 8.13 19.00 -3.56
C THR A 281 8.89 19.27 -2.26
N HIS A 282 8.22 19.02 -1.15
CA HIS A 282 8.76 19.13 0.21
C HIS A 282 8.38 17.88 1.00
N ILE A 283 9.32 17.35 1.80
CA ILE A 283 9.08 16.16 2.62
C ILE A 283 8.96 16.53 4.10
N ILE A 284 7.81 16.23 4.69
CA ILE A 284 7.55 16.37 6.13
C ILE A 284 6.99 15.06 6.68
N ASN A 285 7.64 14.46 7.69
CA ASN A 285 7.18 13.24 8.36
C ASN A 285 6.77 12.11 7.38
N ASP A 286 7.59 11.85 6.36
CA ASP A 286 7.30 10.89 5.28
C ASP A 286 6.03 11.20 4.47
N TYR A 287 5.68 12.47 4.34
CA TYR A 287 4.71 12.98 3.37
C TYR A 287 5.38 13.91 2.39
N ALA A 288 5.16 13.69 1.10
CA ALA A 288 5.52 14.63 0.05
C ALA A 288 4.36 15.61 -0.19
N VAL A 289 4.58 16.87 0.15
CA VAL A 289 3.67 17.99 -0.15
C VAL A 289 4.19 18.67 -1.40
N THR A 290 3.44 18.58 -2.49
CA THR A 290 3.94 18.90 -3.84
C THR A 290 2.97 19.83 -4.55
N SER A 291 3.47 20.94 -5.08
CA SER A 291 2.69 21.87 -5.90
C SER A 291 2.56 21.38 -7.35
N TRP A 292 1.37 21.57 -7.95
CA TRP A 292 0.99 21.08 -9.27
C TRP A 292 0.30 22.16 -10.13
N TYR A 293 0.71 23.43 -10.00
CA TYR A 293 0.13 24.54 -10.76
C TYR A 293 -1.40 24.51 -10.76
N LYS A 294 -2.01 24.11 -11.87
CA LYS A 294 -3.46 24.12 -12.07
C LYS A 294 -4.22 23.09 -11.24
N ASP A 295 -3.54 22.08 -10.69
CA ASP A 295 -4.18 21.11 -9.79
C ASP A 295 -4.05 21.52 -8.31
N GLY A 296 -3.48 22.70 -8.02
CA GLY A 296 -3.18 23.12 -6.66
C GLY A 296 -1.99 22.37 -6.08
N PHE A 297 -2.19 21.58 -5.02
CA PHE A 297 -1.13 20.73 -4.47
C PHE A 297 -1.67 19.37 -4.00
N THR A 298 -0.77 18.39 -3.90
CA THR A 298 -1.05 17.05 -3.37
C THR A 298 -0.23 16.77 -2.12
N ILE A 299 -0.75 15.86 -1.29
CA ILE A 299 -0.07 15.24 -0.16
C ILE A 299 0.02 13.75 -0.48
N VAL A 300 1.23 13.22 -0.56
CA VAL A 300 1.52 11.82 -0.88
C VAL A 300 2.22 11.18 0.30
N ASP A 301 1.71 10.04 0.78
CA ASP A 301 2.40 9.22 1.76
C ASP A 301 3.57 8.49 1.08
N VAL A 302 4.78 8.83 1.52
CA VAL A 302 6.04 8.32 0.98
C VAL A 302 6.81 7.49 2.01
N SER A 303 6.15 7.05 3.09
CA SER A 303 6.73 6.13 4.07
C SER A 303 7.15 4.79 3.44
N ARG A 304 6.52 4.43 2.31
CA ARG A 304 6.98 3.40 1.37
C ARG A 304 7.31 4.07 0.03
N PRO A 305 8.54 4.56 -0.20
CA PRO A 305 8.86 5.33 -1.40
C PRO A 305 8.80 4.51 -2.69
N ALA A 306 8.77 3.19 -2.59
CA ALA A 306 8.52 2.28 -3.72
C ALA A 306 7.04 2.03 -3.97
N ASN A 307 6.11 2.51 -3.16
CA ASN A 307 4.67 2.30 -3.32
C ASN A 307 3.96 3.53 -2.76
N MET A 308 4.05 4.65 -3.47
CA MET A 308 3.55 5.95 -3.02
C MET A 308 2.04 6.04 -3.18
N VAL A 309 1.37 6.68 -2.21
CA VAL A 309 -0.09 6.82 -2.21
C VAL A 309 -0.47 8.28 -2.01
N GLN A 310 -1.23 8.86 -2.94
CA GLN A 310 -1.82 10.18 -2.71
C GLN A 310 -2.89 10.06 -1.62
N VAL A 311 -2.68 10.80 -0.53
CA VAL A 311 -3.53 10.78 0.67
C VAL A 311 -4.24 12.09 0.92
N GLY A 312 -3.88 13.15 0.21
CA GLY A 312 -4.60 14.41 0.27
C GLY A 312 -4.34 15.25 -0.97
N ASN A 313 -5.21 16.22 -1.20
CA ASN A 313 -5.03 17.24 -2.22
C ASN A 313 -5.93 18.43 -1.92
N PHE A 314 -5.55 19.59 -2.43
CA PHE A 314 -6.41 20.75 -2.46
C PHE A 314 -6.21 21.50 -3.77
N ASP A 315 -7.30 21.69 -4.52
CA ASP A 315 -7.32 22.50 -5.72
C ASP A 315 -7.42 23.99 -5.33
N THR A 316 -6.28 24.69 -5.35
CA THR A 316 -6.24 26.13 -5.13
C THR A 316 -6.56 26.93 -6.40
N TYR A 317 -6.74 26.28 -7.56
CA TYR A 317 -7.01 26.93 -8.84
C TYR A 317 -8.24 26.35 -9.56
N PRO A 318 -9.46 26.52 -9.02
CA PRO A 318 -10.67 25.89 -9.55
C PRO A 318 -11.08 26.38 -10.95
N ASN A 319 -10.40 27.40 -11.50
CA ASN A 319 -10.69 27.99 -12.81
C ASN A 319 -10.08 27.21 -13.99
N GLY A 320 -9.32 26.14 -13.72
CA GLY A 320 -8.79 25.27 -14.76
C GLY A 320 -8.09 24.04 -14.18
N GLY A 321 -7.65 23.14 -15.05
CA GLY A 321 -6.90 21.95 -14.66
C GLY A 321 -5.96 21.50 -15.78
N GLY A 322 -5.10 20.53 -15.51
CA GLY A 322 -4.21 19.95 -16.51
C GLY A 322 -2.99 20.84 -16.84
N SER A 323 -2.60 20.89 -18.10
CA SER A 323 -1.34 21.54 -18.52
C SER A 323 -1.32 23.07 -18.34
N GLY A 324 -0.15 23.63 -18.03
CA GLY A 324 0.14 25.06 -17.97
C GLY A 324 0.57 25.55 -16.58
N PHE A 325 1.14 26.76 -16.54
CA PHE A 325 1.82 27.36 -15.38
C PHE A 325 0.93 28.41 -14.67
N SER A 326 -0.34 28.11 -14.44
CA SER A 326 -1.24 28.96 -13.65
C SER A 326 -1.66 28.22 -12.39
N GLY A 327 -2.06 28.94 -11.34
CA GLY A 327 -2.41 28.33 -10.06
C GLY A 327 -1.21 28.22 -9.13
N CYS A 328 -1.11 27.13 -8.38
CA CYS A 328 -0.16 26.95 -7.27
C CYS A 328 1.29 26.83 -7.75
N TRP A 329 2.07 27.90 -7.57
CA TRP A 329 3.52 27.88 -7.79
C TRP A 329 4.21 27.16 -6.64
N GLY A 330 3.92 27.58 -5.41
CA GLY A 330 4.68 27.17 -4.23
C GLY A 330 3.80 26.68 -3.11
N VAL A 331 4.29 25.72 -2.34
CA VAL A 331 3.65 25.22 -1.12
C VAL A 331 4.69 25.06 -0.02
N TYR A 332 4.39 25.47 1.21
CA TYR A 332 5.28 25.35 2.35
C TYR A 332 4.57 24.64 3.51
N PRO A 333 5.05 23.45 3.94
CA PRO A 333 4.35 22.63 4.94
C PRO A 333 4.97 22.67 6.34
N TYR A 334 5.99 23.50 6.61
CA TYR A 334 6.77 23.43 7.84
C TYR A 334 6.41 24.50 8.88
N LEU A 335 5.16 24.99 8.90
CA LEU A 335 4.72 25.89 9.97
C LEU A 335 4.53 25.08 11.28
N PRO A 336 5.01 25.57 12.44
CA PRO A 336 4.81 24.91 13.73
C PRO A 336 3.37 24.49 14.08
N SER A 337 2.36 25.20 13.59
CA SER A 337 0.93 24.90 13.77
C SER A 337 0.49 23.65 13.01
N GLY A 338 1.31 23.14 12.09
CA GLY A 338 0.95 22.09 11.14
C GLY A 338 0.15 22.60 9.94
N ASN A 339 -0.13 23.90 9.86
CA ASN A 339 -0.76 24.49 8.68
C ASN A 339 0.20 24.52 7.48
N ILE A 340 -0.40 24.48 6.29
CA ILE A 340 0.27 24.66 5.01
C ILE A 340 -0.07 26.06 4.50
N ILE A 341 0.92 26.73 3.92
CA ILE A 341 0.69 27.94 3.11
C ILE A 341 1.03 27.65 1.66
N ALA A 342 0.23 28.17 0.73
CA ALA A 342 0.44 28.01 -0.70
C ALA A 342 0.31 29.36 -1.42
N SER A 343 1.03 29.51 -2.53
CA SER A 343 1.03 30.72 -3.34
C SER A 343 0.59 30.41 -4.76
N ASN A 344 -0.51 31.04 -5.16
CA ASN A 344 -0.98 31.00 -6.53
C ASN A 344 -0.41 32.17 -7.33
N ILE A 345 0.09 31.87 -8.54
CA ILE A 345 0.52 32.86 -9.54
C ILE A 345 -0.59 33.86 -9.81
N ASN A 346 -1.78 33.31 -10.00
CA ASN A 346 -3.01 34.02 -10.28
C ASN A 346 -4.20 33.19 -9.77
N GLY A 347 -5.25 33.89 -9.35
CA GLY A 347 -6.53 33.32 -8.93
C GLY A 347 -7.61 33.52 -9.97
N ASN A 348 -8.75 34.07 -9.54
CA ASN A 348 -9.90 34.39 -10.41
C ASN A 348 -9.59 35.43 -11.49
N SER A 349 -8.67 36.35 -11.21
CA SER A 349 -8.15 37.32 -12.17
C SER A 349 -6.75 36.89 -12.59
N ALA A 350 -6.44 37.00 -13.90
CA ALA A 350 -5.15 36.61 -14.45
C ALA A 350 -3.94 37.37 -13.88
N ASN A 351 -4.19 38.49 -13.19
CA ASN A 351 -3.15 39.34 -12.60
C ASN A 351 -3.17 39.35 -11.07
N ASP A 352 -4.13 38.70 -10.43
CA ASP A 352 -4.27 38.75 -8.97
C ASP A 352 -3.77 37.43 -8.40
N GLY A 353 -2.59 37.44 -7.77
CA GLY A 353 -2.09 36.26 -7.07
C GLY A 353 -2.75 36.10 -5.70
N GLU A 354 -2.64 34.90 -5.12
CA GLU A 354 -3.34 34.56 -3.88
C GLU A 354 -2.43 33.77 -2.94
N LEU A 355 -2.38 34.19 -1.67
CA LEU A 355 -1.85 33.40 -0.57
C LEU A 355 -3.00 32.58 0.02
N TRP A 356 -2.80 31.27 0.13
CA TRP A 356 -3.75 30.33 0.71
C TRP A 356 -3.19 29.81 2.03
N VAL A 357 -4.04 29.75 3.07
CA VAL A 357 -3.73 29.09 4.34
C VAL A 357 -4.65 27.88 4.49
N LEU A 358 -4.06 26.71 4.73
CA LEU A 358 -4.76 25.44 4.76
C LEU A 358 -4.34 24.60 5.98
N THR A 359 -5.24 23.78 6.50
CA THR A 359 -4.97 22.82 7.57
C THR A 359 -5.07 21.39 7.01
N PRO A 360 -3.95 20.67 6.86
CA PRO A 360 -3.97 19.27 6.42
C PRO A 360 -4.42 18.33 7.54
N ASP A 361 -5.06 17.23 7.15
CA ASP A 361 -5.27 16.03 7.97
C ASP A 361 -4.37 14.91 7.41
N TYR A 362 -3.21 14.70 8.04
CA TYR A 362 -2.24 13.72 7.54
C TYR A 362 -2.70 12.29 7.83
N VAL A 363 -3.19 11.61 6.81
CA VAL A 363 -3.63 10.20 6.86
C VAL A 363 -2.61 9.33 6.14
N ARG A 364 -2.27 8.15 6.69
CA ARG A 364 -1.38 7.19 6.02
C ARG A 364 -2.10 6.44 4.91
N GLY A 365 -1.40 6.05 3.84
CA GLY A 365 -1.95 5.16 2.82
C GLY A 365 -2.13 3.74 3.35
N CYS A 366 -3.00 2.95 2.71
CA CYS A 366 -3.03 1.49 2.88
C CYS A 366 -2.19 0.85 1.77
N TYR A 367 -1.49 -0.24 2.07
CA TYR A 367 -0.58 -0.87 1.12
C TYR A 367 -0.90 -2.34 0.91
N VAL A 368 -0.83 -2.79 -0.35
CA VAL A 368 -0.94 -4.20 -0.74
C VAL A 368 0.23 -4.57 -1.63
N GLU A 369 1.00 -5.56 -1.21
CA GLU A 369 2.13 -6.10 -1.99
C GLU A 369 2.09 -7.62 -1.93
N GLY A 370 2.60 -8.28 -2.96
CA GLY A 370 2.69 -9.74 -2.96
C GLY A 370 3.27 -10.28 -4.24
N GLN A 371 3.34 -11.61 -4.32
CA GLN A 371 3.81 -12.34 -5.48
C GLN A 371 2.70 -13.21 -6.07
N ILE A 372 2.58 -13.18 -7.39
CA ILE A 372 1.70 -14.08 -8.14
C ILE A 372 2.54 -15.22 -8.71
N THR A 373 2.10 -16.46 -8.49
CA THR A 373 2.79 -17.66 -8.98
C THR A 373 1.84 -18.56 -9.78
N ASN A 374 2.41 -19.33 -10.70
CA ASN A 374 1.69 -20.35 -11.46
C ASN A 374 1.59 -21.62 -10.62
N GLY A 375 0.37 -22.03 -10.26
CA GLY A 375 0.13 -23.20 -9.42
C GLY A 375 0.57 -24.53 -10.04
N ALA A 376 0.66 -24.62 -11.38
CA ALA A 376 1.10 -25.83 -12.07
C ALA A 376 2.64 -26.01 -12.08
N THR A 377 3.40 -24.91 -12.00
CA THR A 377 4.87 -24.95 -12.16
C THR A 377 5.63 -24.42 -10.95
N GLY A 378 4.96 -23.74 -10.02
CA GLY A 378 5.56 -23.01 -8.90
C GLY A 378 6.36 -21.77 -9.32
N GLN A 379 6.38 -21.42 -10.61
CA GLN A 379 7.17 -20.29 -11.12
C GLN A 379 6.42 -18.97 -10.95
N PRO A 380 7.14 -17.83 -10.84
CA PRO A 380 6.51 -16.53 -10.82
C PRO A 380 5.70 -16.23 -12.08
N LEU A 381 4.55 -15.60 -11.90
CA LEU A 381 3.62 -15.32 -12.98
C LEU A 381 3.60 -13.83 -13.31
N SER A 382 4.35 -13.47 -14.35
CA SER A 382 4.40 -12.10 -14.84
C SER A 382 3.15 -11.70 -15.61
N GLY A 383 2.73 -10.44 -15.53
CA GLY A 383 1.65 -9.90 -16.36
C GLY A 383 0.25 -10.35 -15.91
N ALA A 384 0.10 -10.76 -14.65
CA ALA A 384 -1.21 -10.95 -14.02
C ALA A 384 -1.68 -9.63 -13.39
N LEU A 385 -2.95 -9.28 -13.63
CA LEU A 385 -3.61 -8.07 -13.17
C LEU A 385 -4.23 -8.30 -11.79
N VAL A 386 -3.93 -7.43 -10.83
CA VAL A 386 -4.57 -7.34 -9.52
C VAL A 386 -5.43 -6.08 -9.50
N LYS A 387 -6.69 -6.19 -9.06
CA LYS A 387 -7.61 -5.06 -8.94
C LYS A 387 -8.38 -5.13 -7.62
N LEU A 388 -8.46 -4.02 -6.88
CA LEU A 388 -9.42 -3.90 -5.77
C LEU A 388 -10.78 -3.48 -6.33
N LEU A 389 -11.75 -4.39 -6.29
CA LEU A 389 -13.10 -4.14 -6.78
C LEU A 389 -13.76 -2.99 -6.00
N GLY A 390 -14.53 -2.16 -6.71
CA GLY A 390 -15.12 -0.94 -6.14
C GLY A 390 -14.18 0.27 -6.07
N THR A 391 -12.93 0.13 -6.53
CA THR A 391 -11.92 1.20 -6.55
C THR A 391 -11.30 1.34 -7.94
N ASN A 392 -10.49 2.38 -8.13
CA ASN A 392 -9.63 2.54 -9.32
C ASN A 392 -8.23 1.94 -9.12
N THR A 393 -7.97 1.29 -7.99
CA THR A 393 -6.65 0.71 -7.68
C THR A 393 -6.47 -0.62 -8.40
N SER A 394 -5.44 -0.68 -9.25
CA SER A 394 -5.01 -1.90 -9.92
C SER A 394 -3.53 -1.86 -10.25
N GLU A 395 -2.89 -3.02 -10.30
CA GLU A 395 -1.48 -3.17 -10.71
C GLU A 395 -1.28 -4.47 -11.49
N THR A 396 -0.26 -4.52 -12.34
CA THR A 396 0.19 -5.73 -13.03
C THR A 396 1.50 -6.24 -12.44
N SER A 397 1.56 -7.54 -12.16
CA SER A 397 2.78 -8.21 -11.68
C SER A 397 3.95 -8.12 -12.68
N ASN A 398 5.14 -7.87 -12.15
CA ASN A 398 6.39 -7.75 -12.91
C ASN A 398 6.93 -9.11 -13.38
N LEU A 399 8.14 -9.15 -13.97
CA LEU A 399 8.76 -10.39 -14.47
C LEU A 399 9.00 -11.47 -13.40
N LEU A 400 9.13 -11.06 -12.14
CA LEU A 400 9.30 -11.94 -10.98
C LEU A 400 7.97 -12.19 -10.25
N GLY A 401 6.83 -11.85 -10.86
CA GLY A 401 5.49 -12.05 -10.30
C GLY A 401 5.13 -11.06 -9.19
N PHE A 402 6.01 -10.16 -8.78
CA PHE A 402 5.73 -9.19 -7.72
C PHE A 402 4.84 -8.06 -8.21
N TYR A 403 3.91 -7.63 -7.36
CA TYR A 403 3.10 -6.42 -7.56
C TYR A 403 3.05 -5.60 -6.27
N LYS A 404 2.82 -4.30 -6.43
CA LYS A 404 2.72 -3.33 -5.33
C LYS A 404 1.67 -2.30 -5.70
N MET A 405 0.76 -2.01 -4.79
CA MET A 405 -0.27 -1.01 -4.99
C MET A 405 -0.72 -0.45 -3.65
N GLY A 406 -1.34 0.72 -3.70
CA GLY A 406 -1.86 1.36 -2.50
C GLY A 406 -3.26 1.92 -2.72
N GLN A 407 -3.92 2.16 -1.60
CA GLN A 407 -5.29 2.66 -1.55
C GLN A 407 -5.43 3.64 -0.40
N LEU A 408 -6.18 4.72 -0.62
CA LEU A 408 -6.43 5.75 0.38
C LEU A 408 -7.27 5.22 1.55
N ALA A 409 -8.42 4.62 1.23
CA ALA A 409 -9.38 4.20 2.23
C ALA A 409 -9.05 2.83 2.83
N ALA A 410 -9.01 2.76 4.16
CA ALA A 410 -9.03 1.49 4.88
C ALA A 410 -10.41 0.81 4.76
N GLY A 411 -10.44 -0.50 4.95
CA GLY A 411 -11.64 -1.31 4.85
C GLY A 411 -11.40 -2.69 4.28
N THR A 412 -12.47 -3.46 4.12
CA THR A 412 -12.42 -4.77 3.47
C THR A 412 -12.83 -4.64 2.01
N PHE A 413 -11.97 -5.13 1.12
CA PHE A 413 -12.15 -5.10 -0.33
C PHE A 413 -12.08 -6.52 -0.89
N THR A 414 -12.53 -6.68 -2.12
CA THR A 414 -12.28 -7.90 -2.90
C THR A 414 -11.15 -7.62 -3.88
N ALA A 415 -10.01 -8.28 -3.71
CA ALA A 415 -8.92 -8.32 -4.69
C ALA A 415 -9.24 -9.37 -5.76
N GLN A 416 -9.45 -8.91 -7.00
CA GLN A 416 -9.58 -9.77 -8.16
C GLN A 416 -8.21 -9.90 -8.84
N VAL A 417 -7.73 -11.13 -8.99
CA VAL A 417 -6.47 -11.45 -9.66
C VAL A 417 -6.75 -12.27 -10.90
N SER A 418 -6.29 -11.79 -12.05
CA SER A 418 -6.62 -12.36 -13.35
C SER A 418 -5.44 -12.35 -14.31
N LYS A 419 -5.38 -13.36 -15.19
CA LYS A 419 -4.44 -13.41 -16.31
C LYS A 419 -5.05 -14.25 -17.44
N VAL A 420 -4.86 -13.84 -18.69
CA VAL A 420 -5.31 -14.62 -19.85
C VAL A 420 -4.70 -16.03 -19.79
N GLY A 421 -5.55 -17.05 -19.95
CA GLY A 421 -5.14 -18.45 -19.85
C GLY A 421 -5.11 -19.00 -18.42
N PHE A 422 -5.51 -18.23 -17.41
CA PHE A 422 -5.61 -18.64 -16.01
C PHE A 422 -7.02 -18.38 -15.46
N VAL A 423 -7.42 -19.18 -14.47
CA VAL A 423 -8.67 -18.97 -13.72
C VAL A 423 -8.54 -17.68 -12.89
N THR A 424 -9.58 -16.84 -12.91
CA THR A 424 -9.60 -15.59 -12.13
C THR A 424 -9.96 -15.87 -10.68
N LYS A 425 -9.22 -15.30 -9.73
CA LYS A 425 -9.43 -15.48 -8.29
C LYS A 425 -9.91 -14.20 -7.64
N ASN A 426 -10.94 -14.30 -6.79
CA ASN A 426 -11.43 -13.19 -5.96
C ASN A 426 -11.10 -13.49 -4.49
N ILE A 427 -10.39 -12.59 -3.81
CA ILE A 427 -9.92 -12.77 -2.42
C ILE A 427 -10.38 -11.58 -1.59
N SER A 428 -10.97 -11.83 -0.42
CA SER A 428 -11.27 -10.79 0.55
C SER A 428 -9.97 -10.30 1.21
N VAL A 429 -9.71 -9.01 1.20
CA VAL A 429 -8.53 -8.37 1.78
C VAL A 429 -8.92 -7.21 2.68
N SER A 430 -8.43 -7.20 3.91
CA SER A 430 -8.64 -6.10 4.86
C SER A 430 -7.42 -5.19 4.88
N LEU A 431 -7.66 -3.90 4.62
CA LEU A 431 -6.65 -2.85 4.53
C LEU A 431 -6.78 -1.89 5.71
N SER A 432 -5.63 -1.43 6.22
CA SER A 432 -5.54 -0.47 7.32
C SER A 432 -4.48 0.59 7.01
N ASN A 433 -4.75 1.84 7.37
CA ASN A 433 -3.84 2.95 7.12
C ASN A 433 -2.48 2.72 7.81
N GLY A 434 -1.39 2.92 7.09
CA GLY A 434 -0.02 2.74 7.58
C GLY A 434 0.45 1.29 7.68
N VAL A 435 -0.37 0.32 7.28
CA VAL A 435 -0.04 -1.11 7.36
C VAL A 435 0.15 -1.68 5.96
N LEU A 436 1.21 -2.48 5.80
CA LEU A 436 1.40 -3.32 4.63
C LEU A 436 0.62 -4.63 4.79
N THR A 437 -0.32 -4.86 3.88
CA THR A 437 -1.00 -6.15 3.73
C THR A 437 -0.31 -6.97 2.65
N THR A 438 0.31 -8.09 3.04
CA THR A 438 0.88 -9.04 2.09
C THR A 438 -0.21 -9.92 1.50
N LEU A 439 -0.24 -10.05 0.17
CA LEU A 439 -1.22 -10.86 -0.56
C LEU A 439 -0.55 -11.66 -1.68
N ASP A 440 -0.01 -12.83 -1.32
CA ASP A 440 0.51 -13.78 -2.30
C ASP A 440 -0.62 -14.59 -2.92
N VAL A 441 -0.58 -14.76 -4.24
CA VAL A 441 -1.68 -15.39 -4.99
C VAL A 441 -1.15 -16.44 -5.96
N VAL A 442 -1.72 -17.63 -5.88
CA VAL A 442 -1.49 -18.70 -6.85
C VAL A 442 -2.62 -18.68 -7.87
N LEU A 443 -2.28 -18.62 -9.17
CA LEU A 443 -3.25 -18.81 -10.26
C LEU A 443 -2.97 -20.13 -10.98
N PHE A 444 -4.04 -20.85 -11.36
CA PHE A 444 -3.96 -22.08 -12.15
C PHE A 444 -4.35 -21.86 -13.62
N PRO A 445 -3.67 -22.52 -14.58
CA PRO A 445 -4.06 -22.45 -15.99
C PRO A 445 -5.48 -22.97 -16.25
N ILE A 446 -6.18 -22.37 -17.21
CA ILE A 446 -7.49 -22.87 -17.69
C ILE A 446 -7.27 -24.24 -18.34
N GLY A 447 -8.11 -25.23 -17.99
CA GLY A 447 -7.97 -26.61 -18.48
C GLY A 447 -6.92 -27.44 -17.76
N PHE A 448 -6.34 -26.93 -16.67
CA PHE A 448 -5.70 -27.80 -15.68
C PHE A 448 -6.81 -28.59 -14.96
N PRO A 449 -6.65 -29.91 -14.75
CA PRO A 449 -7.73 -30.77 -14.32
C PRO A 449 -8.26 -30.35 -12.95
N VAL A 450 -9.49 -29.82 -12.95
CA VAL A 450 -10.34 -29.31 -11.84
C VAL A 450 -9.62 -28.63 -10.67
N GLU A 451 -9.93 -27.34 -10.49
CA GLU A 451 -9.55 -26.60 -9.28
C GLU A 451 -10.58 -26.87 -8.17
N MET A 452 -10.18 -27.68 -7.19
CA MET A 452 -10.92 -27.83 -5.93
C MET A 452 -10.68 -26.59 -5.06
N THR A 453 -11.69 -25.72 -4.97
CA THR A 453 -11.58 -24.43 -4.28
C THR A 453 -11.72 -24.54 -2.77
N ASP A 454 -12.42 -25.57 -2.30
CA ASP A 454 -12.56 -25.88 -0.88
C ASP A 454 -12.78 -27.39 -0.69
N PHE A 455 -12.16 -27.98 0.33
CA PHE A 455 -12.39 -29.36 0.77
C PHE A 455 -12.40 -29.43 2.28
N SER A 456 -13.54 -29.80 2.85
CA SER A 456 -13.75 -29.89 4.28
C SER A 456 -14.38 -31.22 4.69
N VAL A 457 -14.07 -31.64 5.91
CA VAL A 457 -14.62 -32.86 6.53
C VAL A 457 -15.06 -32.50 7.93
N THR A 458 -16.32 -32.79 8.24
CA THR A 458 -16.93 -32.47 9.54
C THR A 458 -17.60 -33.71 10.12
N ALA A 459 -17.57 -33.83 11.45
CA ALA A 459 -18.25 -34.93 12.14
C ALA A 459 -19.73 -34.60 12.27
N GLN A 460 -20.58 -35.57 11.93
CA GLN A 460 -22.00 -35.56 12.23
C GLN A 460 -22.32 -36.84 13.00
N GLU A 461 -22.41 -36.75 14.33
CA GLU A 461 -22.48 -37.92 15.21
C GLU A 461 -21.30 -38.89 14.97
N ASN A 462 -21.57 -40.10 14.45
CA ASN A 462 -20.57 -41.11 14.10
C ASN A 462 -20.22 -41.10 12.60
N ASP A 463 -20.63 -40.08 11.84
CA ASP A 463 -20.36 -40.01 10.40
C ASP A 463 -19.37 -38.91 10.06
N ALA A 464 -18.71 -39.06 8.91
CA ALA A 464 -18.01 -37.96 8.27
C ALA A 464 -18.88 -37.38 7.14
N LEU A 465 -19.15 -36.08 7.20
CA LEU A 465 -19.69 -35.32 6.08
C LEU A 465 -18.55 -34.57 5.38
N LEU A 466 -18.26 -34.99 4.15
CA LEU A 466 -17.31 -34.34 3.27
C LEU A 466 -18.05 -33.34 2.39
N ARG A 467 -17.48 -32.14 2.22
CA ARG A 467 -17.97 -31.12 1.27
C ARG A 467 -16.81 -30.55 0.49
N TRP A 468 -17.00 -30.38 -0.81
CA TRP A 468 -16.04 -29.70 -1.66
C TRP A 468 -16.74 -28.92 -2.76
N GLU A 469 -16.04 -27.90 -3.23
CA GLU A 469 -16.45 -27.08 -4.36
C GLU A 469 -15.37 -27.15 -5.44
N THR A 470 -15.80 -27.14 -6.70
CA THR A 470 -14.93 -27.04 -7.87
C THR A 470 -15.20 -25.74 -8.61
N ALA A 471 -14.16 -24.98 -8.98
CA ALA A 471 -14.34 -23.75 -9.77
C ALA A 471 -14.75 -24.01 -11.23
N SER A 472 -14.31 -25.13 -11.81
CA SER A 472 -14.65 -25.56 -13.17
C SER A 472 -14.41 -27.05 -13.35
N GLU A 473 -15.24 -27.70 -14.15
CA GLU A 473 -15.11 -29.12 -14.45
C GLU A 473 -14.95 -29.34 -15.95
N VAL A 474 -13.69 -29.27 -16.40
CA VAL A 474 -13.31 -29.62 -17.78
C VAL A 474 -12.72 -31.02 -17.75
N ASP A 475 -13.28 -31.90 -18.57
CA ASP A 475 -12.85 -33.30 -18.73
C ASP A 475 -12.76 -34.05 -17.38
N ASN A 476 -13.64 -33.75 -16.40
CA ASN A 476 -13.68 -34.40 -15.09
C ASN A 476 -14.66 -35.59 -15.10
N ALA A 477 -14.15 -36.81 -14.95
CA ALA A 477 -15.01 -37.99 -14.77
C ALA A 477 -15.64 -38.02 -13.38
N GLY A 478 -14.95 -37.52 -12.34
CA GLY A 478 -15.47 -37.39 -10.98
C GLY A 478 -14.44 -37.63 -9.89
N PHE A 479 -14.92 -37.90 -8.67
CA PHE A 479 -14.10 -37.99 -7.47
C PHE A 479 -14.28 -39.33 -6.75
N GLU A 480 -13.19 -40.07 -6.54
CA GLU A 480 -13.14 -41.15 -5.56
C GLU A 480 -12.95 -40.57 -4.16
N VAL A 481 -13.88 -40.85 -3.27
CA VAL A 481 -13.75 -40.52 -1.85
C VAL A 481 -12.92 -41.61 -1.18
N GLN A 482 -11.76 -41.24 -0.65
CA GLN A 482 -10.85 -42.16 0.02
C GLN A 482 -10.78 -41.87 1.52
N HIS A 483 -10.79 -42.93 2.31
CA HIS A 483 -10.75 -42.89 3.77
C HIS A 483 -9.68 -43.85 4.29
N GLY A 484 -8.98 -43.48 5.36
CA GLY A 484 -8.04 -44.32 6.08
C GLY A 484 -8.07 -44.06 7.59
N VAL A 485 -7.68 -45.06 8.38
CA VAL A 485 -7.38 -44.89 9.82
C VAL A 485 -5.93 -44.43 10.04
N ASN A 486 -5.16 -44.31 8.96
CA ASN A 486 -3.82 -43.73 8.89
C ASN A 486 -3.63 -43.10 7.49
N THR A 487 -2.48 -42.47 7.24
CA THR A 487 -2.20 -41.77 5.97
C THR A 487 -1.59 -42.66 4.87
N ARG A 488 -1.44 -43.97 5.11
CA ARG A 488 -0.80 -44.94 4.20
C ARG A 488 -1.81 -45.90 3.56
N ASP A 489 -2.78 -46.35 4.34
CA ASP A 489 -3.79 -47.33 3.93
C ASP A 489 -5.11 -46.64 3.61
N TRP A 490 -5.47 -46.61 2.33
CA TRP A 490 -6.65 -45.90 1.81
C TRP A 490 -7.68 -46.89 1.27
N ARG A 491 -8.92 -46.81 1.73
CA ARG A 491 -10.08 -47.49 1.15
C ARG A 491 -10.96 -46.50 0.39
N VAL A 492 -11.54 -46.95 -0.72
CA VAL A 492 -12.50 -46.16 -1.49
C VAL A 492 -13.89 -46.33 -0.86
N GLU A 493 -14.51 -45.24 -0.43
CA GLU A 493 -15.86 -45.21 0.15
C GLU A 493 -16.94 -45.04 -0.90
N GLY A 494 -16.61 -44.38 -2.02
CA GLY A 494 -17.52 -44.19 -3.12
C GLY A 494 -16.94 -43.31 -4.22
N PHE A 495 -17.68 -43.21 -5.31
CA PHE A 495 -17.36 -42.34 -6.44
C PHE A 495 -18.50 -41.34 -6.65
N VAL A 496 -18.16 -40.06 -6.77
CA VAL A 496 -19.09 -38.98 -7.07
C VAL A 496 -18.82 -38.49 -8.49
N PRO A 497 -19.71 -38.74 -9.46
CA PRO A 497 -19.52 -38.28 -10.83
C PRO A 497 -19.38 -36.76 -10.89
N GLY A 498 -18.48 -36.29 -11.76
CA GLY A 498 -18.41 -34.88 -12.13
C GLY A 498 -19.75 -34.45 -12.74
N ARG A 499 -20.16 -33.21 -12.50
CA ARG A 499 -21.38 -32.62 -13.08
C ARG A 499 -21.10 -32.03 -14.45
N GLY A 500 -19.84 -31.74 -14.76
CA GLY A 500 -19.36 -31.22 -16.04
C GLY A 500 -19.77 -29.76 -16.24
N GLY A 501 -18.88 -28.95 -16.81
CA GLY A 501 -19.19 -27.56 -17.16
C GLY A 501 -17.96 -26.68 -17.25
N LEU A 502 -17.81 -26.01 -18.40
CA LEU A 502 -16.84 -24.92 -18.56
C LEU A 502 -17.29 -23.73 -17.70
N ASN A 503 -16.52 -23.39 -16.66
CA ASN A 503 -16.72 -22.21 -15.81
C ASN A 503 -18.01 -22.18 -14.96
N GLU A 504 -18.62 -23.32 -14.65
CA GLU A 504 -19.70 -23.37 -13.65
C GLU A 504 -19.18 -24.01 -12.36
N PRO A 505 -19.22 -23.28 -11.21
CA PRO A 505 -18.91 -23.87 -9.93
C PRO A 505 -19.87 -25.01 -9.60
N ALA A 506 -19.36 -26.08 -8.99
CA ALA A 506 -20.17 -27.21 -8.57
C ALA A 506 -19.91 -27.58 -7.12
N ASP A 507 -20.99 -27.68 -6.35
CA ASP A 507 -20.99 -28.13 -4.97
C ASP A 507 -21.23 -29.64 -4.86
N TYR A 508 -20.39 -30.28 -4.06
CA TYR A 508 -20.44 -31.69 -3.78
C TYR A 508 -20.53 -31.99 -2.29
N SER A 509 -21.17 -33.11 -1.99
CA SER A 509 -21.16 -33.66 -0.64
C SER A 509 -21.18 -35.18 -0.68
N PHE A 510 -20.50 -35.80 0.28
CA PHE A 510 -20.49 -37.25 0.45
C PHE A 510 -20.49 -37.59 1.94
N ARG A 511 -21.33 -38.55 2.36
CA ARG A 511 -21.42 -39.01 3.75
C ARG A 511 -20.80 -40.39 3.86
N VAL A 512 -19.87 -40.54 4.80
CA VAL A 512 -19.29 -41.85 5.21
C VAL A 512 -19.88 -42.21 6.57
N PRO A 513 -20.83 -43.16 6.64
CA PRO A 513 -21.53 -43.47 7.88
C PRO A 513 -20.77 -44.42 8.79
N ASP A 514 -21.22 -44.51 10.05
CA ASP A 514 -20.86 -45.56 11.01
C ASP A 514 -19.36 -45.72 11.28
N LEU A 515 -18.65 -44.59 11.40
CA LEU A 515 -17.24 -44.57 11.78
C LEU A 515 -17.08 -44.91 13.26
N SER A 516 -16.10 -45.76 13.55
CA SER A 516 -15.67 -46.06 14.91
C SER A 516 -15.12 -44.80 15.60
N PRO A 517 -15.18 -44.69 16.94
CA PRO A 517 -14.43 -43.66 17.65
C PRO A 517 -12.93 -43.72 17.30
N GLY A 518 -12.33 -42.57 17.03
CA GLY A 518 -10.93 -42.50 16.61
C GLY A 518 -10.63 -41.36 15.64
N THR A 519 -9.37 -41.30 15.18
CA THR A 519 -8.95 -40.37 14.13
C THR A 519 -9.06 -41.04 12.76
N HIS A 520 -9.73 -40.35 11.85
CA HIS A 520 -9.97 -40.76 10.48
C HIS A 520 -9.33 -39.75 9.53
N PHE A 521 -8.80 -40.21 8.42
CA PHE A 521 -8.19 -39.38 7.38
C PHE A 521 -8.96 -39.54 6.08
N PHE A 522 -9.21 -38.44 5.40
CA PHE A 522 -9.97 -38.40 4.15
C PHE A 522 -9.19 -37.61 3.10
N ARG A 523 -9.28 -38.06 1.85
CA ARG A 523 -8.84 -37.31 0.69
C ARG A 523 -9.74 -37.63 -0.49
N LEU A 524 -9.74 -36.76 -1.48
CA LEU A 524 -10.40 -36.99 -2.75
C LEU A 524 -9.33 -37.35 -3.78
N ARG A 525 -9.62 -38.37 -4.59
CA ARG A 525 -8.87 -38.63 -5.81
C ARG A 525 -9.76 -38.27 -6.99
N GLN A 526 -9.46 -37.16 -7.61
CA GLN A 526 -10.12 -36.74 -8.83
C GLN A 526 -9.63 -37.60 -9.99
N ILE A 527 -10.54 -37.94 -10.90
CA ILE A 527 -10.26 -38.72 -12.10
C ILE A 527 -10.82 -37.94 -13.29
N ASP A 528 -9.97 -37.68 -14.26
CA ASP A 528 -10.34 -37.03 -15.52
C ASP A 528 -10.86 -38.06 -16.54
N GLU A 529 -11.58 -37.62 -17.57
CA GLU A 529 -12.09 -38.47 -18.66
C GLU A 529 -10.96 -39.15 -19.45
N ASP A 530 -9.76 -38.56 -19.47
CA ASP A 530 -8.56 -39.13 -20.09
C ASP A 530 -7.78 -40.11 -19.17
N GLY A 531 -8.29 -40.35 -17.96
CA GLY A 531 -7.73 -41.28 -16.97
C GLY A 531 -6.60 -40.71 -16.11
N LYS A 532 -6.22 -39.43 -16.29
CA LYS A 532 -5.37 -38.73 -15.33
C LYS A 532 -6.09 -38.59 -13.99
N ASN A 533 -5.29 -38.46 -12.93
CA ASN A 533 -5.83 -38.27 -11.60
C ASN A 533 -4.95 -37.34 -10.77
N ALA A 534 -5.60 -36.61 -9.88
CA ALA A 534 -4.99 -35.73 -8.90
C ALA A 534 -5.60 -36.01 -7.52
N PHE A 535 -4.85 -35.70 -6.46
CA PHE A 535 -5.31 -35.86 -5.08
C PHE A 535 -5.53 -34.50 -4.42
N SER A 536 -6.57 -34.39 -3.60
CA SER A 536 -6.73 -33.26 -2.68
C SER A 536 -5.71 -33.33 -1.54
N ASP A 537 -5.67 -32.26 -0.74
CA ASP A 537 -5.11 -32.32 0.61
C ASP A 537 -5.80 -33.41 1.45
N VAL A 538 -5.05 -33.99 2.39
CA VAL A 538 -5.60 -34.91 3.38
C VAL A 538 -6.22 -34.12 4.54
N LYS A 539 -7.47 -34.43 4.88
CA LYS A 539 -8.16 -33.88 6.06
C LYS A 539 -8.34 -34.96 7.11
N SER A 540 -8.05 -34.62 8.37
CA SER A 540 -8.31 -35.50 9.51
C SER A 540 -9.61 -35.13 10.21
N LEU A 541 -10.35 -36.12 10.66
CA LEU A 541 -11.55 -35.98 11.48
C LEU A 541 -11.43 -36.87 12.72
N ILE A 542 -11.80 -36.35 13.89
CA ILE A 542 -11.91 -37.16 15.11
C ILE A 542 -13.39 -37.45 15.37
N ILE A 543 -13.77 -38.73 15.35
CA ILE A 543 -15.07 -39.19 15.81
C ILE A 543 -14.95 -39.48 17.30
N ARG A 544 -15.68 -38.71 18.12
CA ARG A 544 -15.72 -38.90 19.58
C ARG A 544 -16.92 -39.79 19.89
N GLY A 545 -16.67 -40.95 20.51
CA GLY A 545 -17.73 -41.89 20.89
C GLY A 545 -18.65 -41.33 21.97
N LYS A 546 -19.82 -41.97 22.16
CA LYS A 546 -20.72 -41.73 23.30
C LYS A 546 -20.04 -42.10 24.63
N GLU A 547 -20.54 -41.56 25.76
CA GLU A 547 -19.99 -41.72 27.12
C GLU A 547 -19.79 -43.19 27.56
N PHE A 548 -20.46 -44.15 26.92
CA PHE A 548 -20.31 -45.60 27.13
C PHE A 548 -20.44 -46.39 25.81
N HIS A 549 -19.56 -47.37 25.58
CA HIS A 549 -19.53 -48.22 24.38
C HIS A 549 -19.26 -49.68 24.75
N ALA A 550 -20.00 -50.61 24.15
CA ALA A 550 -19.75 -52.05 24.28
C ALA A 550 -19.94 -52.77 22.94
N ALA A 551 -19.00 -53.64 22.55
CA ALA A 551 -19.07 -54.41 21.31
C ALA A 551 -18.22 -55.70 21.35
N PHE A 552 -18.66 -56.76 20.65
CA PHE A 552 -17.84 -57.95 20.47
C PHE A 552 -16.72 -57.72 19.46
N ARG A 553 -15.51 -58.20 19.78
CA ARG A 553 -14.32 -58.08 18.94
C ARG A 553 -13.53 -59.41 18.91
N PRO A 554 -13.53 -60.17 17.81
CA PRO A 554 -14.42 -60.06 16.66
C PRO A 554 -15.87 -60.42 17.02
N ASN A 555 -16.82 -60.04 16.17
CA ASN A 555 -18.23 -60.41 16.34
C ASN A 555 -18.57 -61.79 15.74
N THR A 556 -17.58 -62.59 15.32
CA THR A 556 -17.74 -63.97 14.83
C THR A 556 -16.68 -64.88 15.45
N VAL A 557 -17.09 -65.97 16.11
CA VAL A 557 -16.21 -66.81 16.93
C VAL A 557 -16.56 -68.30 16.85
N HIS A 558 -15.63 -69.17 17.25
CA HIS A 558 -15.88 -70.61 17.40
C HIS A 558 -16.20 -70.97 18.86
N ASP A 559 -15.18 -70.95 19.73
CA ASP A 559 -15.31 -71.43 21.12
C ASP A 559 -15.30 -70.30 22.16
N ALA A 560 -14.71 -69.14 21.86
CA ALA A 560 -14.66 -68.00 22.77
C ALA A 560 -14.70 -66.68 22.02
N GLY A 561 -15.28 -65.65 22.64
CA GLY A 561 -15.28 -64.27 22.15
C GLY A 561 -14.89 -63.27 23.22
N GLU A 562 -14.61 -62.05 22.81
CA GLU A 562 -14.25 -60.94 23.71
C GLU A 562 -15.28 -59.82 23.56
N LEU A 563 -15.93 -59.46 24.67
CA LEU A 563 -16.83 -58.31 24.74
C LEU A 563 -16.03 -57.11 25.28
N TYR A 564 -15.78 -56.15 24.40
CA TYR A 564 -15.05 -54.93 24.71
C TYR A 564 -15.98 -53.87 25.29
N PHE A 565 -15.51 -53.13 26.30
CA PHE A 565 -16.19 -52.00 26.92
C PHE A 565 -15.28 -50.75 26.96
N PHE A 566 -15.88 -49.57 26.84
CA PHE A 566 -15.24 -48.28 27.09
C PHE A 566 -16.23 -47.33 27.77
N THR A 567 -15.75 -46.57 28.74
CA THR A 567 -16.50 -45.45 29.33
C THR A 567 -15.59 -44.29 29.74
N GLU A 568 -16.12 -43.07 29.68
CA GLU A 568 -15.39 -41.87 30.15
C GLU A 568 -15.48 -41.66 31.67
N LYS A 569 -16.45 -42.28 32.36
CA LYS A 569 -16.67 -42.15 33.81
C LYS A 569 -16.92 -43.52 34.45
N PRO A 570 -16.48 -43.76 35.70
CA PRO A 570 -16.77 -45.00 36.40
C PRO A 570 -18.28 -45.32 36.39
N VAL A 571 -18.64 -46.54 35.95
CA VAL A 571 -20.03 -46.97 35.84
C VAL A 571 -20.21 -48.45 36.17
N SER A 572 -21.28 -48.79 36.88
CA SER A 572 -21.70 -50.17 37.10
C SER A 572 -22.29 -50.75 35.81
N VAL A 573 -21.79 -51.92 35.38
CA VAL A 573 -22.22 -52.61 34.17
C VAL A 573 -22.79 -53.97 34.53
N GLN A 574 -23.97 -54.28 33.98
CA GLN A 574 -24.57 -55.61 33.98
C GLN A 574 -24.64 -56.14 32.55
N VAL A 575 -24.30 -57.41 32.36
CA VAL A 575 -24.33 -58.09 31.06
C VAL A 575 -25.11 -59.38 31.19
N GLU A 576 -26.04 -59.63 30.28
CA GLU A 576 -26.75 -60.91 30.17
C GLU A 576 -26.84 -61.36 28.72
N MET A 577 -26.55 -62.64 28.46
CA MET A 577 -26.54 -63.21 27.11
C MET A 577 -27.84 -63.95 26.78
N PHE A 578 -28.32 -63.75 25.55
CA PHE A 578 -29.53 -64.36 25.00
C PHE A 578 -29.23 -65.03 23.66
N ASN A 579 -29.95 -66.10 23.34
CA ASN A 579 -29.97 -66.65 21.98
C ASN A 579 -30.92 -65.86 21.06
N ALA A 580 -30.97 -66.21 19.77
CA ALA A 580 -31.83 -65.56 18.79
C ALA A 580 -33.35 -65.64 19.09
N ALA A 581 -33.79 -66.53 19.97
CA ALA A 581 -35.18 -66.63 20.43
C ALA A 581 -35.47 -65.77 21.67
N GLY A 582 -34.48 -65.01 22.17
CA GLY A 582 -34.58 -64.19 23.38
C GLY A 582 -34.55 -64.99 24.68
N ILE A 583 -34.08 -66.24 24.66
CA ILE A 583 -33.94 -67.09 25.85
C ILE A 583 -32.54 -66.88 26.46
N PRO A 584 -32.41 -66.58 27.77
CA PRO A 584 -31.13 -66.49 28.45
C PRO A 584 -30.30 -67.77 28.29
N VAL A 585 -29.01 -67.63 28.03
CA VAL A 585 -28.10 -68.77 27.82
C VAL A 585 -27.23 -69.09 29.04
N GLY A 586 -27.55 -68.48 30.19
CA GLY A 586 -26.89 -68.73 31.47
C GLY A 586 -25.57 -67.97 31.68
N LEU A 587 -25.20 -67.08 30.76
CA LEU A 587 -24.02 -66.22 30.88
C LEU A 587 -24.42 -64.81 31.31
N ASN A 588 -23.98 -64.41 32.50
CA ASN A 588 -24.23 -63.07 33.05
C ASN A 588 -23.03 -62.58 33.86
N TRP A 589 -22.83 -61.26 33.87
CA TRP A 589 -21.75 -60.61 34.60
C TRP A 589 -22.22 -59.28 35.19
N SER A 590 -21.63 -58.89 36.31
CA SER A 590 -21.81 -57.58 36.92
C SER A 590 -20.48 -57.09 37.45
N PHE A 591 -20.05 -55.89 37.04
CA PHE A 591 -18.76 -55.31 37.42
C PHE A 591 -18.78 -53.78 37.32
N GLU A 592 -17.87 -53.14 38.04
CA GLU A 592 -17.58 -51.71 37.86
C GLU A 592 -16.58 -51.53 36.72
N LEU A 593 -16.92 -50.63 35.79
CA LEU A 593 -16.07 -50.30 34.65
C LEU A 593 -15.49 -48.90 34.83
N GLU A 594 -14.17 -48.79 34.74
CA GLU A 594 -13.44 -47.53 34.65
C GLU A 594 -12.52 -47.60 33.42
N ASN A 595 -12.67 -46.65 32.48
CA ASN A 595 -11.98 -46.65 31.18
C ASN A 595 -12.31 -47.89 30.31
N GLU A 596 -11.29 -48.52 29.72
CA GLU A 596 -11.41 -49.66 28.81
C GLU A 596 -11.30 -50.99 29.57
N THR A 597 -12.13 -51.98 29.22
CA THR A 597 -12.03 -53.35 29.75
C THR A 597 -12.52 -54.35 28.71
N VAL A 598 -11.93 -55.56 28.74
CA VAL A 598 -12.36 -56.69 27.91
C VAL A 598 -12.87 -57.80 28.80
N LEU A 599 -14.06 -58.31 28.47
CA LEU A 599 -14.68 -59.45 29.12
C LEU A 599 -14.57 -60.68 28.22
N PRO A 600 -13.82 -61.72 28.62
CA PRO A 600 -13.80 -62.98 27.90
C PRO A 600 -15.14 -63.71 28.07
N VAL A 601 -15.69 -64.20 26.96
CA VAL A 601 -16.97 -64.90 26.87
C VAL A 601 -16.73 -66.31 26.34
N GLU A 602 -16.80 -67.30 27.23
CA GLU A 602 -16.63 -68.72 26.90
C GLU A 602 -17.93 -69.28 26.30
N MET A 603 -17.85 -69.75 25.06
CA MET A 603 -19.03 -70.14 24.27
C MET A 603 -18.99 -71.61 23.87
N SER A 604 -17.93 -72.38 24.19
CA SER A 604 -17.74 -73.79 23.78
C SER A 604 -18.94 -74.71 24.07
N HIS A 605 -19.65 -74.46 25.16
CA HIS A 605 -20.82 -75.22 25.60
C HIS A 605 -22.14 -74.84 24.89
N LEU A 606 -22.14 -73.80 24.05
CA LEU A 606 -23.32 -73.30 23.33
C LEU A 606 -23.29 -73.76 21.86
N PRO A 607 -24.45 -74.05 21.23
CA PRO A 607 -24.51 -74.43 19.81
C PRO A 607 -24.16 -73.27 18.87
N ALA A 608 -23.82 -73.58 17.61
CA ALA A 608 -23.66 -72.56 16.57
C ALA A 608 -24.97 -71.77 16.38
N GLY A 609 -24.87 -70.45 16.19
CA GLY A 609 -26.02 -69.56 16.12
C GLY A 609 -25.71 -68.10 16.43
N ILE A 610 -26.76 -67.27 16.45
CA ILE A 610 -26.67 -65.83 16.76
C ILE A 610 -26.96 -65.63 18.25
N TYR A 611 -26.12 -64.84 18.92
CA TYR A 611 -26.24 -64.47 20.32
C TYR A 611 -26.23 -62.95 20.49
N PHE A 612 -26.90 -62.48 21.54
CA PHE A 612 -26.98 -61.07 21.90
C PHE A 612 -26.58 -60.90 23.35
N ALA A 613 -25.60 -60.03 23.61
CA ALA A 613 -25.33 -59.50 24.94
C ALA A 613 -26.22 -58.28 25.13
N VAL A 614 -27.04 -58.28 26.18
CA VAL A 614 -27.71 -57.08 26.68
C VAL A 614 -26.84 -56.52 27.79
N ILE A 615 -26.31 -55.32 27.57
CA ILE A 615 -25.46 -54.58 28.49
C ILE A 615 -26.30 -53.44 29.07
N GLN A 616 -26.32 -53.33 30.39
CA GLN A 616 -27.10 -52.32 31.09
C GLN A 616 -26.23 -51.59 32.11
N THR A 617 -26.30 -50.26 32.08
CA THR A 617 -25.74 -49.37 33.09
C THR A 617 -26.89 -48.64 33.81
N GLU A 618 -26.57 -47.75 34.76
CA GLU A 618 -27.59 -46.92 35.41
C GLU A 618 -28.34 -46.01 34.42
N THR A 619 -27.69 -45.60 33.34
CA THR A 619 -28.19 -44.60 32.39
C THR A 619 -28.44 -45.13 30.99
N GLU A 620 -27.83 -46.26 30.61
CA GLU A 620 -27.85 -46.77 29.25
C GLU A 620 -28.14 -48.26 29.16
N ARG A 621 -28.66 -48.67 28.01
CA ARG A 621 -28.84 -50.08 27.64
C ARG A 621 -28.33 -50.28 26.22
N VAL A 622 -27.28 -51.09 26.07
CA VAL A 622 -26.61 -51.41 24.80
C VAL A 622 -26.84 -52.88 24.48
N VAL A 623 -27.01 -53.22 23.20
CA VAL A 623 -27.10 -54.61 22.74
C VAL A 623 -25.97 -54.90 21.77
N ALA A 624 -25.13 -55.89 22.07
CA ALA A 624 -24.04 -56.32 21.21
C ALA A 624 -24.32 -57.71 20.64
N GLN A 625 -24.10 -57.89 19.34
CA GLN A 625 -24.37 -59.14 18.62
C GLN A 625 -23.08 -59.94 18.38
N LEU A 626 -23.19 -61.27 18.47
CA LEU A 626 -22.12 -62.24 18.23
C LEU A 626 -22.64 -63.40 17.37
N PHE A 627 -21.85 -63.84 16.39
CA PHE A 627 -22.08 -65.05 15.60
C PHE A 627 -21.16 -66.17 16.09
N LYS A 628 -21.73 -67.30 16.52
CA LYS A 628 -20.97 -68.53 16.75
C LYS A 628 -21.08 -69.45 15.54
N ILE A 629 -19.94 -69.83 14.96
CA ILE A 629 -19.85 -70.67 13.75
C ILE A 629 -19.26 -72.05 14.02
#